data_AF-A0A5N5W7F2-F1
#
_entry.id   AF-A0A5N5W7F2-F1
#
_cell.length_a   1.000
_cell.length_b   1.000
_cell.length_c   1.000
_cell.angle_alpha   90.00
_cell.angle_beta   90.00
_cell.angle_gamma   90.00
#
_symmetry.space_group_name_H-M   'P 1'
#
loop_
_entity.id
_entity.type
_entity.pdbx_description
1 polymer ?
#
loop_
_entity_poly.entity_id
_entity_poly.type
_entity_poly.pdbx_seq_one_letter_code
_entity_poly.pdbx_strand_id
1 'polypeptide(L)'
;MTDHDASAGPPPPPAPDREPPPPTHVTLRSPAELADALPYLLGFHPNDSIVLMALHGEGRRFGGRLRLGIPVPDDWPDVSDQLAETLVTGCLKRGAPPDGIVLYLCQDPAEGETSTAVMERLRPLAQRLRIACGALDVPVVEALCLSDGRFWSYCCSDSRCCPPEGTPLAVPGTTVMAAAAAYVGIRVRGTLREMEARLSPRPGPWHEEQRRALDSATSRLLPRVIAGECVATREETLDLAERLLERLHETPPGADNAESDARDDALLTTEETATLVLGLQDRVSRDRAAEWMEGPRTQAALRLWRALARRCVPPYTEHAAAPLTLAGWVAWSSGEQAEARVALGRALTADPDYLFAQLLHHACNEGLDPETLRECLRQERADRALRLAARAADTKPPAEETDGTRPAAPSGGKATVPRARRRRSADDATRPKRTTGGASTGGPAGKPAPRRQPARRTTRERR
;
A
#
# COMPACT_ATOMS: atom_id res chain seq x y z
N MET A 1 -41.74 -51.46 22.75
CA MET A 1 -40.76 -51.01 21.73
C MET A 1 -40.56 -49.54 22.02
N THR A 2 -39.40 -49.21 22.54
CA THR A 2 -39.11 -48.09 23.44
C THR A 2 -38.94 -46.75 22.72
N ASP A 3 -39.63 -45.73 23.23
CA ASP A 3 -39.30 -44.31 23.13
C ASP A 3 -37.87 -44.04 23.55
N HIS A 4 -37.16 -43.15 22.84
CA HIS A 4 -35.98 -42.44 23.35
C HIS A 4 -36.03 -40.98 22.88
N ASP A 5 -36.57 -40.14 23.76
CA ASP A 5 -36.23 -38.72 23.93
C ASP A 5 -34.71 -38.60 24.19
N ALA A 6 -34.02 -37.79 23.40
CA ALA A 6 -32.62 -37.42 23.66
C ALA A 6 -32.51 -35.88 23.71
N SER A 7 -32.47 -35.40 24.95
CA SER A 7 -32.26 -34.02 25.39
C SER A 7 -31.06 -33.33 24.71
N ALA A 8 -31.31 -32.19 24.06
CA ALA A 8 -30.28 -31.25 23.64
C ALA A 8 -29.75 -30.49 24.87
N GLY A 9 -28.48 -30.71 25.22
CA GLY A 9 -27.80 -29.95 26.28
C GLY A 9 -27.51 -28.49 25.85
N PRO A 10 -27.34 -27.57 26.81
CA PRO A 10 -27.05 -26.17 26.51
C PRO A 10 -25.67 -25.99 25.87
N PRO A 11 -25.48 -24.95 25.04
CA PRO A 11 -24.19 -24.70 24.38
C PRO A 11 -23.09 -24.40 25.41
N PRO A 12 -21.84 -24.77 25.12
CA PRO A 12 -20.71 -24.49 26.00
C PRO A 12 -20.53 -22.96 26.16
N PRO A 13 -20.07 -22.51 27.34
CA PRO A 13 -19.83 -21.10 27.58
C PRO A 13 -18.75 -20.55 26.62
N PRO A 14 -18.85 -19.26 26.24
CA PRO A 14 -17.83 -18.62 25.42
C PRO A 14 -16.46 -18.73 26.08
N ALA A 15 -15.44 -19.03 25.28
CA ALA A 15 -14.06 -19.07 25.75
C ALA A 15 -13.70 -17.72 26.40
N PRO A 16 -12.99 -17.72 27.54
CA PRO A 16 -12.59 -16.47 28.17
C PRO A 16 -11.75 -15.66 27.19
N ASP A 17 -12.07 -14.37 27.08
CA ASP A 17 -11.28 -13.38 26.33
C ASP A 17 -9.81 -13.56 26.74
N ARG A 18 -9.00 -14.04 25.79
CA ARG A 18 -7.59 -14.29 26.02
C ARG A 18 -6.93 -12.93 26.15
N GLU A 19 -6.70 -12.52 27.39
CA GLU A 19 -5.96 -11.31 27.74
C GLU A 19 -4.70 -11.25 26.87
N PRO A 20 -4.45 -10.14 26.15
CA PRO A 20 -3.30 -10.05 25.27
C PRO A 20 -2.03 -10.32 26.09
N PRO A 21 -1.09 -11.13 25.57
CA PRO A 21 0.12 -11.45 26.30
C PRO A 21 0.81 -10.14 26.74
N PRO A 22 1.39 -10.11 27.95
CA PRO A 22 2.05 -8.91 28.45
C PRO A 22 3.10 -8.44 27.44
N PRO A 23 3.27 -7.12 27.26
CA PRO A 23 4.14 -6.59 26.22
C PRO A 23 5.57 -7.11 26.43
N THR A 24 6.11 -7.81 25.44
CA THR A 24 7.47 -8.34 25.46
C THR A 24 8.44 -7.18 25.29
N HIS A 25 9.09 -6.76 26.37
CA HIS A 25 10.07 -5.67 26.34
C HIS A 25 11.47 -6.24 26.09
N VAL A 26 12.05 -5.93 24.93
CA VAL A 26 13.45 -6.23 24.63
C VAL A 26 14.28 -4.96 24.83
N THR A 27 15.32 -5.06 25.66
CA THR A 27 16.26 -3.94 25.86
C THR A 27 17.54 -4.22 25.09
N LEU A 28 17.92 -3.32 24.19
CA LEU A 28 19.16 -3.40 23.43
C LEU A 28 20.25 -2.57 24.13
N ARG A 29 21.38 -3.19 24.44
CA ARG A 29 22.44 -2.60 25.29
C ARG A 29 23.76 -2.37 24.57
N SER A 30 23.90 -2.89 23.35
CA SER A 30 25.14 -2.83 22.59
C SER A 30 24.91 -2.45 21.14
N PRO A 31 25.93 -1.89 20.45
CA PRO A 31 25.88 -1.66 19.00
C PRO A 31 25.58 -2.94 18.21
N ALA A 32 26.07 -4.09 18.67
CA ALA A 32 25.80 -5.39 18.06
C ALA A 32 24.32 -5.76 18.14
N GLU A 33 23.69 -5.56 19.31
CA GLU A 33 22.24 -5.78 19.50
C GLU A 33 21.40 -4.80 18.67
N LEU A 34 21.84 -3.54 18.54
CA LEU A 34 21.19 -2.55 17.68
C LEU A 34 21.25 -2.94 16.20
N ALA A 35 22.41 -3.43 15.75
CA ALA A 35 22.65 -3.88 14.39
C ALA A 35 21.79 -5.11 14.04
N ASP A 36 21.74 -6.08 14.95
CA ASP A 36 20.97 -7.32 14.79
C ASP A 36 19.46 -7.09 14.88
N ALA A 37 19.00 -6.12 15.67
CA ALA A 37 17.57 -5.85 15.82
C ALA A 37 16.94 -5.18 14.60
N LEU A 38 17.73 -4.50 13.76
CA LEU A 38 17.24 -3.67 12.67
C LEU A 38 16.28 -4.41 11.71
N PRO A 39 16.59 -5.63 11.21
CA PRO A 39 15.70 -6.32 10.29
C PRO A 39 14.35 -6.67 10.89
N TYR A 40 14.30 -6.95 12.20
CA TYR A 40 13.06 -7.26 12.91
C TYR A 40 12.21 -6.01 13.15
N LEU A 41 12.84 -4.85 13.30
CA LEU A 41 12.16 -3.56 13.44
C LEU A 41 11.57 -3.07 12.10
N LEU A 42 12.18 -3.46 10.98
CA LEU A 42 11.72 -3.12 9.62
C LEU A 42 10.81 -4.18 8.98
N GLY A 43 10.96 -5.45 9.38
CA GLY A 43 10.32 -6.62 8.75
C GLY A 43 11.05 -7.16 7.52
N PHE A 44 12.24 -6.65 7.21
CA PHE A 44 13.11 -7.08 6.11
C PHE A 44 14.56 -6.64 6.38
N HIS A 45 15.53 -7.23 5.69
CA HIS A 45 16.92 -6.78 5.74
C HIS A 45 17.11 -5.56 4.82
N PRO A 46 17.39 -4.36 5.36
CA PRO A 46 17.64 -3.20 4.54
C PRO A 46 18.98 -3.34 3.81
N ASN A 47 19.01 -2.94 2.55
CA ASN A 47 20.23 -2.75 1.75
C ASN A 47 20.10 -1.44 0.98
N ASP A 48 21.24 -0.85 0.58
CA ASP A 48 21.34 0.46 -0.06
C ASP A 48 20.47 1.53 0.64
N SER A 49 20.47 1.55 1.98
CA SER A 49 19.51 2.30 2.78
C SER A 49 20.15 3.11 3.90
N ILE A 50 19.62 4.32 4.08
CA ILE A 50 19.75 5.13 5.29
C ILE A 50 18.52 4.84 6.16
N VAL A 51 18.72 4.51 7.44
CA VAL A 51 17.63 4.35 8.42
C VAL A 51 17.91 5.21 9.64
N LEU A 52 16.98 6.09 10.00
CA LEU A 52 16.99 6.82 11.26
C LEU A 52 15.86 6.29 12.14
N MET A 53 16.19 5.97 13.39
CA MET A 53 15.21 5.59 14.40
C MET A 53 15.30 6.52 15.61
N ALA A 54 14.20 7.20 15.88
CA ALA A 54 14.04 8.09 17.01
C ALA A 54 13.86 7.31 18.32
N LEU A 55 14.50 7.80 19.37
CA LEU A 55 14.43 7.29 20.74
C LEU A 55 13.67 8.29 21.61
N HIS A 56 12.77 7.78 22.48
CA HIS A 56 11.93 8.60 23.33
C HIS A 56 11.91 8.13 24.79
N GLY A 57 11.80 9.10 25.70
CA GLY A 57 11.70 8.94 27.14
C GLY A 57 13.01 8.47 27.79
N GLU A 58 12.99 8.38 29.12
CA GLU A 58 14.14 7.93 29.92
C GLU A 58 14.62 6.52 29.53
N GLY A 59 13.69 5.67 29.11
CA GLY A 59 13.98 4.31 28.63
C GLY A 59 14.48 4.23 27.18
N ARG A 60 14.64 5.36 26.47
CA ARG A 60 15.09 5.43 25.06
C ARG A 60 14.37 4.44 24.16
N ARG A 61 13.04 4.44 24.20
CA ARG A 61 12.21 3.51 23.42
C ARG A 61 12.20 3.93 21.96
N PHE A 62 12.33 2.96 21.05
CA PHE A 62 12.14 3.22 19.63
C PHE A 62 10.75 3.77 19.35
N GLY A 63 10.70 4.83 18.53
CA GLY A 63 9.47 5.45 18.07
C GLY A 63 9.53 5.71 16.57
N GLY A 64 9.47 6.99 16.18
CA GLY A 64 9.54 7.42 14.79
C GLY A 64 10.69 6.78 14.02
N ARG A 65 10.41 6.34 12.80
CA ARG A 65 11.37 5.70 11.90
C ARG A 65 11.30 6.33 10.53
N LEU A 66 12.45 6.51 9.90
CA LEU A 66 12.56 7.02 8.54
C LEU A 66 13.57 6.16 7.79
N ARG A 67 13.22 5.74 6.57
CA ARG A 67 14.09 4.97 5.68
C ARG A 67 14.11 5.60 4.31
N LEU A 68 15.30 5.78 3.76
CA LEU A 68 15.53 6.27 2.40
C LEU A 68 16.60 5.40 1.73
N GLY A 69 16.59 5.28 0.40
CA GLY A 69 17.74 4.76 -0.33
C GLY A 69 18.97 5.65 -0.13
N ILE A 70 20.18 5.10 -0.16
CA ILE A 70 21.41 5.90 -0.11
C ILE A 70 21.51 6.70 -1.43
N PRO A 71 21.47 8.04 -1.37
CA PRO A 71 21.52 8.87 -2.57
C PRO A 71 22.96 9.00 -3.10
N VAL A 72 23.10 9.58 -4.29
CA VAL A 72 24.41 9.89 -4.85
C VAL A 72 25.13 10.94 -4.00
N PRO A 73 26.48 10.96 -3.98
CA PRO A 73 27.27 11.85 -3.11
C PRO A 73 26.94 13.34 -3.19
N ASP A 74 26.52 13.81 -4.36
CA ASP A 74 26.17 15.21 -4.60
C ASP A 74 24.93 15.65 -3.81
N ASP A 75 23.98 14.73 -3.60
CA ASP A 75 22.72 15.00 -2.89
C ASP A 75 22.84 14.84 -1.36
N TRP A 76 23.97 14.33 -0.87
CA TRP A 76 24.17 14.04 0.56
C TRP A 76 23.91 15.23 1.50
N PRO A 77 24.29 16.50 1.18
CA PRO A 77 23.97 17.63 2.05
C PRO A 77 22.46 17.81 2.22
N ASP A 78 21.75 18.04 1.11
CA ASP A 78 20.33 18.35 1.10
C ASP A 78 19.49 17.20 1.69
N VAL A 79 19.83 15.96 1.34
CA VAL A 79 19.14 14.78 1.88
C VAL A 79 19.37 14.62 3.38
N SER A 80 20.57 14.93 3.88
CA SER A 80 20.85 14.79 5.32
C SER A 80 20.00 15.75 6.14
N ASP A 81 19.94 17.01 5.70
CA ASP A 81 19.13 18.05 6.35
C ASP A 81 17.65 17.70 6.29
N GLN A 82 17.15 17.32 5.11
CA GLN A 82 15.75 16.96 4.92
C GLN A 82 15.35 15.73 5.74
N LEU A 83 16.18 14.69 5.83
CA LEU A 83 15.89 13.50 6.62
C LEU A 83 15.81 13.81 8.12
N ALA A 84 16.75 14.60 8.63
CA ALA A 84 16.75 15.03 10.02
C ALA A 84 15.50 15.87 10.35
N GLU A 85 15.21 16.89 9.53
CA GLU A 85 14.03 17.75 9.70
C GLU A 85 12.72 16.95 9.64
N THR A 86 12.61 16.03 8.68
CA THR A 86 11.42 15.21 8.49
C THR A 86 11.15 14.33 9.70
N LEU A 87 12.19 13.66 10.23
CA LEU A 87 12.05 12.80 11.41
C LEU A 87 11.66 13.62 12.65
N VAL A 88 12.38 14.71 12.94
CA VAL A 88 12.15 15.54 14.13
C VAL A 88 10.77 16.19 14.07
N THR A 89 10.41 16.80 12.94
CA THR A 89 9.08 17.39 12.73
C THR A 89 7.97 16.35 12.86
N GLY A 90 8.19 15.14 12.32
CA GLY A 90 7.25 14.03 12.46
C GLY A 90 7.04 13.59 13.91
N CYS A 91 8.11 13.54 14.71
CA CYS A 91 8.02 13.21 16.13
C CYS A 91 7.31 14.32 16.93
N LEU A 92 7.63 15.59 16.66
CA LEU A 92 6.96 16.75 17.27
C LEU A 92 5.46 16.74 17.05
N LYS A 93 4.99 16.43 15.83
CA LYS A 93 3.55 16.29 15.53
C LYS A 93 2.86 15.21 16.37
N ARG A 94 3.61 14.22 16.85
CA ARG A 94 3.11 13.12 17.68
C ARG A 94 3.31 13.35 19.19
N GLY A 95 3.92 14.46 19.60
CA GLY A 95 3.91 14.92 20.98
C GLY A 95 5.17 15.65 21.43
N ALA A 96 6.35 15.09 21.18
CA ALA A 96 7.62 15.60 21.68
C ALA A 96 8.75 15.38 20.67
N PRO A 97 9.82 16.21 20.69
CA PRO A 97 11.01 15.91 19.91
C PRO A 97 11.65 14.61 20.44
N PRO A 98 12.41 13.90 19.59
CA PRO A 98 13.13 12.71 20.03
C PRO A 98 14.29 13.08 20.96
N ASP A 99 14.53 12.26 21.98
CA ASP A 99 15.65 12.44 22.92
C ASP A 99 17.00 12.00 22.33
N GLY A 100 16.95 11.26 21.23
CA GLY A 100 18.11 10.86 20.46
C GLY A 100 17.74 10.04 19.23
N ILE A 101 18.73 9.78 18.38
CA ILE A 101 18.57 9.02 17.13
C ILE A 101 19.61 7.91 17.06
N VAL A 102 19.19 6.73 16.58
CA VAL A 102 20.09 5.71 16.07
C VAL A 102 20.09 5.78 14.55
N LEU A 103 21.27 5.93 13.95
CA LEU A 103 21.48 5.98 12.51
C LEU A 103 22.06 4.65 12.03
N TYR A 104 21.55 4.15 10.90
CA TYR A 104 22.07 2.99 10.21
C TYR A 104 22.30 3.32 8.74
N LEU A 105 23.47 2.93 8.22
CA LEU A 105 23.81 2.94 6.81
C LEU A 105 24.03 1.48 6.39
N CYS A 106 23.15 0.98 5.52
CA CYS A 106 23.15 -0.42 5.11
C CYS A 106 23.52 -0.49 3.63
N GLN A 107 24.67 -1.06 3.30
CA GLN A 107 25.10 -1.25 1.91
C GLN A 107 26.11 -2.39 1.83
N ASP A 108 25.85 -3.35 0.97
CA ASP A 108 26.80 -4.42 0.67
C ASP A 108 27.82 -3.94 -0.37
N PRO A 109 29.06 -4.47 -0.33
CA PRO A 109 30.09 -4.08 -1.28
C PRO A 109 29.70 -4.42 -2.72
N ALA A 110 30.05 -3.53 -3.65
CA ALA A 110 30.01 -3.85 -5.07
C ALA A 110 31.05 -4.92 -5.43
N GLU A 111 30.96 -5.49 -6.63
CA GLU A 111 31.94 -6.47 -7.11
C GLU A 111 33.36 -5.89 -7.10
N GLY A 112 34.26 -6.52 -6.34
CA GLY A 112 35.64 -6.06 -6.14
C GLY A 112 35.83 -4.98 -5.07
N GLU A 113 34.77 -4.50 -4.42
CA GLU A 113 34.84 -3.60 -3.26
C GLU A 113 34.91 -4.43 -1.97
N THR A 114 35.55 -3.89 -0.92
CA THR A 114 35.55 -4.51 0.42
C THR A 114 34.55 -3.80 1.32
N SER A 115 34.01 -4.50 2.32
CA SER A 115 33.07 -3.91 3.29
C SER A 115 33.70 -2.74 4.08
N THR A 116 35.01 -2.79 4.33
CA THR A 116 35.75 -1.66 4.92
C THR A 116 35.79 -0.45 3.99
N ALA A 117 35.93 -0.65 2.67
CA ALA A 117 35.89 0.44 1.71
C ALA A 117 34.49 1.10 1.64
N VAL A 118 33.42 0.30 1.74
CA VAL A 118 32.04 0.81 1.86
C VAL A 118 31.91 1.68 3.11
N MET A 119 32.37 1.19 4.27
CA MET A 119 32.31 1.91 5.53
C MET A 119 33.05 3.26 5.46
N GLU A 120 34.27 3.29 4.89
CA GLU A 120 35.02 4.53 4.71
C GLU A 120 34.35 5.49 3.71
N ARG A 121 33.82 4.96 2.60
CA ARG A 121 33.08 5.75 1.60
C ARG A 121 31.84 6.41 2.20
N LEU A 122 31.13 5.72 3.09
CA LEU A 122 29.91 6.22 3.74
C LEU A 122 30.18 7.10 4.99
N ARG A 123 31.42 7.17 5.48
CA ARG A 123 31.81 8.00 6.63
C ARG A 123 31.40 9.47 6.50
N PRO A 124 31.58 10.16 5.36
CA PRO A 124 31.16 11.55 5.23
C PRO A 124 29.63 11.72 5.30
N LEU A 125 28.87 10.77 4.77
CA LEU A 125 27.41 10.76 4.87
C LEU A 125 26.96 10.58 6.33
N ALA A 126 27.56 9.62 7.05
CA ALA A 126 27.29 9.42 8.48
C ALA A 126 27.56 10.71 9.27
N GLN A 127 28.69 11.38 9.01
CA GLN A 127 29.03 12.63 9.68
C GLN A 127 28.05 13.76 9.35
N ARG A 128 27.59 13.89 8.10
CA ARG A 128 26.60 14.88 7.69
C ARG A 128 25.27 14.68 8.39
N LEU A 129 24.75 13.45 8.40
CA LEU A 129 23.50 13.11 9.10
C LEU A 129 23.59 13.42 10.61
N ARG A 130 24.75 13.16 11.24
CA ARG A 130 24.98 13.50 12.63
C ARG A 130 24.97 15.01 12.88
N ILE A 131 25.61 15.78 12.01
CA ILE A 131 25.60 17.25 12.10
C ILE A 131 24.19 17.79 11.88
N ALA A 132 23.47 17.30 10.87
CA ALA A 132 22.10 17.71 10.56
C ALA A 132 21.14 17.45 11.75
N CYS A 133 21.22 16.27 12.36
CA CYS A 133 20.44 15.96 13.57
C CYS A 133 20.86 16.86 14.75
N GLY A 134 22.16 17.08 14.94
CA GLY A 134 22.70 17.93 16.00
C GLY A 134 22.31 19.41 15.84
N ALA A 135 22.13 19.90 14.61
CA ALA A 135 21.63 21.24 14.33
C ALA A 135 20.16 21.45 14.76
N LEU A 136 19.43 20.36 14.98
CA LEU A 136 18.07 20.33 15.52
C LEU A 136 18.04 19.98 17.02
N ASP A 137 19.19 20.06 17.70
CA ASP A 137 19.37 19.71 19.12
C ASP A 137 19.01 18.25 19.46
N VAL A 138 19.09 17.34 18.49
CA VAL A 138 18.83 15.90 18.69
C VAL A 138 20.13 15.11 18.47
N PRO A 139 20.71 14.50 19.52
CA PRO A 139 21.96 13.77 19.38
C PRO A 139 21.73 12.43 18.66
N VAL A 140 22.62 12.12 17.71
CA VAL A 140 22.76 10.74 17.20
C VAL A 140 23.59 9.96 18.22
N VAL A 141 22.92 9.11 19.00
CA VAL A 141 23.54 8.34 20.09
C VAL A 141 24.42 7.21 19.57
N GLU A 142 24.08 6.67 18.40
CA GLU A 142 24.83 5.62 17.72
C GLU A 142 24.61 5.74 16.21
N ALA A 143 25.67 5.50 15.44
CA ALA A 143 25.67 5.54 13.98
C ALA A 143 26.41 4.32 13.44
N LEU A 144 25.69 3.38 12.82
CA LEU A 144 26.21 2.09 12.40
C LEU A 144 26.32 2.00 10.88
N CYS A 145 27.43 1.42 10.40
CA CYS A 145 27.53 0.87 9.05
C CYS A 145 27.25 -0.63 9.11
N LEU A 146 26.40 -1.14 8.23
CA LEU A 146 26.05 -2.55 8.05
C LEU A 146 26.42 -2.95 6.62
N SER A 147 27.32 -3.91 6.48
CA SER A 147 27.84 -4.32 5.16
C SER A 147 28.35 -5.76 5.21
N ASP A 148 27.88 -6.63 4.31
CA ASP A 148 28.33 -8.03 4.15
C ASP A 148 28.40 -8.82 5.48
N GLY A 149 27.29 -8.80 6.23
CA GLY A 149 27.20 -9.52 7.51
C GLY A 149 28.08 -8.96 8.62
N ARG A 150 28.63 -7.74 8.47
CA ARG A 150 29.47 -7.05 9.46
C ARG A 150 28.91 -5.69 9.82
N PHE A 151 29.31 -5.19 10.98
CA PHE A 151 29.00 -3.84 11.41
C PHE A 151 30.21 -3.06 11.96
N TRP A 152 30.11 -1.73 11.84
CA TRP A 152 31.02 -0.74 12.43
C TRP A 152 30.20 0.35 13.11
N SER A 153 30.73 0.94 14.19
CA SER A 153 30.20 2.18 14.75
C SER A 153 31.05 3.37 14.30
N TYR A 154 30.41 4.41 13.78
CA TYR A 154 31.03 5.70 13.52
C TYR A 154 31.16 6.56 14.80
N CYS A 155 30.55 6.14 15.92
CA CYS A 155 30.63 6.81 17.21
C CYS A 155 31.75 6.25 18.10
N CYS A 156 32.17 5.00 17.87
CA CYS A 156 33.22 4.34 18.64
C CYS A 156 34.58 4.43 17.95
N SER A 157 35.60 4.89 18.67
CA SER A 157 36.99 4.92 18.20
C SER A 157 37.88 3.85 18.85
N ASP A 158 37.35 3.00 19.74
CA ASP A 158 38.11 1.91 20.37
C ASP A 158 38.23 0.73 19.40
N SER A 159 39.44 0.47 18.92
CA SER A 159 39.73 -0.63 17.97
C SER A 159 39.48 -2.03 18.54
N ARG A 160 39.39 -2.18 19.87
CA ARG A 160 39.01 -3.46 20.50
C ARG A 160 37.50 -3.67 20.46
N CYS A 161 36.73 -2.60 20.47
CA CYS A 161 35.27 -2.65 20.37
C CYS A 161 34.80 -2.61 18.91
N CYS A 162 35.48 -1.85 18.06
CA CYS A 162 35.20 -1.66 16.64
C CYS A 162 36.50 -1.87 15.84
N PRO A 163 36.87 -3.13 15.55
CA PRO A 163 38.04 -3.43 14.74
C PRO A 163 37.87 -2.90 13.31
N PRO A 164 38.96 -2.56 12.61
CA PRO A 164 38.89 -2.00 11.26
C PRO A 164 38.26 -2.97 10.24
N GLU A 165 38.40 -4.29 10.45
CA GLU A 165 37.78 -5.34 9.64
C GLU A 165 36.27 -5.51 9.90
N GLY A 166 35.72 -4.79 10.89
CA GLY A 166 34.33 -4.87 11.29
C GLY A 166 34.00 -6.08 12.16
N THR A 167 32.95 -5.94 12.96
CA THR A 167 32.49 -7.02 13.84
C THR A 167 31.44 -7.85 13.11
N PRO A 168 31.54 -9.19 13.10
CA PRO A 168 30.52 -10.03 12.49
C PRO A 168 29.17 -9.89 13.22
N LEU A 169 28.09 -9.83 12.45
CA LEU A 169 26.73 -9.90 12.98
C LEU A 169 26.45 -11.31 13.53
N ALA A 170 25.50 -11.38 14.45
CA ALA A 170 25.01 -12.65 14.95
C ALA A 170 24.40 -13.46 13.81
N VAL A 171 24.42 -14.79 13.96
CA VAL A 171 23.75 -15.68 13.00
C VAL A 171 22.24 -15.36 13.04
N PRO A 172 21.60 -15.08 11.89
CA PRO A 172 20.18 -14.76 11.85
C PRO A 172 19.33 -15.80 12.59
N GLY A 173 18.41 -15.34 13.44
CA GLY A 173 17.54 -16.23 14.21
C GLY A 173 18.09 -16.65 15.58
N THR A 174 19.32 -16.31 15.94
CA THR A 174 19.95 -16.79 17.21
C THR A 174 19.89 -15.81 18.37
N THR A 175 19.33 -14.62 18.17
CA THR A 175 19.36 -13.53 19.14
C THR A 175 18.08 -13.39 19.95
N VAL A 176 18.14 -12.64 21.05
CA VAL A 176 16.96 -12.31 21.87
C VAL A 176 15.91 -11.56 21.05
N MET A 177 16.35 -10.65 20.16
CA MET A 177 15.43 -9.93 19.29
C MET A 177 14.76 -10.88 18.29
N ALA A 178 15.50 -11.82 17.72
CA ALA A 178 14.94 -12.84 16.83
C ALA A 178 13.90 -13.71 17.53
N ALA A 179 14.19 -14.15 18.76
CA ALA A 179 13.25 -14.94 19.56
C ALA A 179 11.99 -14.15 19.90
N ALA A 180 12.14 -12.88 20.30
CA ALA A 180 11.00 -12.01 20.60
C ALA A 180 10.16 -11.72 19.34
N ALA A 181 10.80 -11.46 18.20
CA ALA A 181 10.14 -11.26 16.91
C ALA A 181 9.34 -12.49 16.49
N ALA A 182 9.91 -13.69 16.63
CA ALA A 182 9.21 -14.95 16.38
C ALA A 182 8.00 -15.14 17.31
N TYR A 183 8.14 -14.80 18.59
CA TYR A 183 7.05 -14.88 19.57
C TYR A 183 5.85 -13.99 19.20
N VAL A 184 6.11 -12.78 18.69
CA VAL A 184 5.05 -11.85 18.24
C VAL A 184 4.66 -12.02 16.77
N GLY A 185 5.17 -13.05 16.09
CA GLY A 185 4.81 -13.39 14.71
C GLY A 185 5.42 -12.50 13.62
N ILE A 186 6.47 -11.72 13.94
CA ILE A 186 7.20 -10.95 12.93
C ILE A 186 7.99 -11.90 12.03
N ARG A 187 7.80 -11.75 10.71
CA ARG A 187 8.54 -12.49 9.68
C ARG A 187 9.42 -11.53 8.89
N VAL A 188 10.72 -11.78 8.86
CA VAL A 188 11.69 -10.98 8.08
C VAL A 188 11.69 -11.46 6.63
N ARG A 189 11.31 -10.59 5.69
CA ARG A 189 11.10 -10.90 4.27
C ARG A 189 12.36 -10.71 3.42
N GLY A 190 13.39 -11.53 3.67
CA GLY A 190 14.64 -11.47 2.89
C GLY A 190 15.24 -10.06 2.88
N THR A 191 15.96 -9.71 1.81
CA THR A 191 16.51 -8.37 1.58
C THR A 191 15.50 -7.46 0.87
N LEU A 192 15.62 -6.17 1.10
CA LEU A 192 14.82 -5.18 0.39
C LEU A 192 15.01 -5.28 -1.13
N ARG A 193 16.24 -5.50 -1.59
CA ARG A 193 16.56 -5.71 -3.02
C ARG A 193 15.79 -6.87 -3.61
N GLU A 194 15.70 -8.00 -2.89
CA GLU A 194 14.92 -9.15 -3.32
C GLU A 194 13.44 -8.79 -3.42
N MET A 195 12.87 -8.14 -2.39
CA MET A 195 11.47 -7.70 -2.41
C MET A 195 11.17 -6.77 -3.60
N GLU A 196 12.06 -5.81 -3.86
CA GLU A 196 11.96 -4.88 -4.99
C GLU A 196 12.11 -5.58 -6.35
N ALA A 197 13.03 -6.55 -6.46
CA ALA A 197 13.25 -7.32 -7.67
C ALA A 197 12.01 -8.13 -8.06
N ARG A 198 11.22 -8.59 -7.09
CA ARG A 198 9.96 -9.31 -7.32
C ARG A 198 8.86 -8.43 -7.93
N LEU A 199 8.99 -7.11 -7.84
CA LEU A 199 8.04 -6.14 -8.38
C LEU A 199 8.56 -5.44 -9.64
N SER A 200 9.81 -5.68 -10.01
CA SER A 200 10.49 -5.02 -11.11
C SER A 200 10.47 -5.86 -12.38
N PRO A 201 10.30 -5.25 -13.57
CA PRO A 201 10.58 -5.93 -14.83
C PRO A 201 12.00 -6.48 -14.86
N ARG A 202 12.15 -7.74 -15.29
CA ARG A 202 13.48 -8.34 -15.47
C ARG A 202 14.04 -7.93 -16.83
N PRO A 203 15.26 -7.36 -16.89
CA PRO A 203 15.86 -6.98 -18.16
C PRO A 203 16.04 -8.23 -19.04
N GLY A 204 15.65 -8.12 -20.31
CA GLY A 204 15.79 -9.22 -21.26
C GLY A 204 15.10 -9.00 -22.61
N PRO A 205 15.35 -9.89 -23.59
CA PRO A 205 14.82 -9.75 -24.95
C PRO A 205 13.27 -9.78 -25.02
N TRP A 206 12.64 -10.41 -24.03
CA TRP A 206 11.18 -10.41 -23.84
C TRP A 206 10.55 -9.00 -23.76
N HIS A 207 11.31 -7.98 -23.32
CA HIS A 207 10.81 -6.59 -23.26
C HIS A 207 10.25 -6.11 -24.60
N GLU A 208 10.85 -6.52 -25.72
CA GLU A 208 10.40 -6.12 -27.05
C GLU A 208 9.03 -6.71 -27.40
N GLU A 209 8.79 -7.96 -27.00
CA GLU A 209 7.50 -8.60 -27.17
C GLU A 209 6.43 -7.94 -26.30
N GLN A 210 6.76 -7.69 -25.03
CA GLN A 210 5.86 -7.01 -24.10
C GLN A 210 5.51 -5.59 -24.57
N ARG A 211 6.49 -4.83 -25.07
CA ARG A 211 6.27 -3.49 -25.61
C ARG A 211 5.32 -3.52 -26.80
N ARG A 212 5.51 -4.44 -27.76
CA ARG A 212 4.61 -4.60 -28.90
C ARG A 212 3.17 -4.94 -28.48
N ALA A 213 3.00 -5.77 -27.45
CA ALA A 213 1.68 -6.07 -26.91
C ALA A 213 1.02 -4.85 -26.26
N LEU A 214 1.79 -4.05 -25.50
CA LEU A 214 1.31 -2.79 -24.92
C LEU A 214 0.93 -1.76 -26.00
N ASP A 215 1.72 -1.62 -27.06
CA ASP A 215 1.42 -0.74 -28.19
C ASP A 215 0.12 -1.18 -28.91
N SER A 216 -0.03 -2.48 -29.13
CA SER A 216 -1.23 -3.08 -29.73
C SER A 216 -2.47 -2.85 -28.86
N ALA A 217 -2.36 -3.14 -27.56
CA ALA A 217 -3.46 -2.94 -26.61
C ALA A 217 -3.84 -1.45 -26.49
N THR A 218 -2.86 -0.54 -26.51
CA THR A 218 -3.09 0.92 -26.54
C THR A 218 -3.89 1.31 -27.78
N SER A 219 -3.46 0.82 -28.95
CA SER A 219 -4.13 1.09 -30.23
C SER A 219 -5.57 0.59 -30.27
N ARG A 220 -5.91 -0.47 -29.51
CA ARG A 220 -7.27 -1.00 -29.40
C ARG A 220 -8.13 -0.28 -28.36
N LEU A 221 -7.57 0.04 -27.20
CA LEU A 221 -8.33 0.55 -26.06
C LEU A 221 -8.51 2.08 -26.12
N LEU A 222 -7.49 2.82 -26.55
CA LEU A 222 -7.52 4.28 -26.54
C LEU A 222 -8.65 4.88 -27.40
N PRO A 223 -8.91 4.41 -28.64
CA PRO A 223 -10.03 4.93 -29.43
C PRO A 223 -11.40 4.73 -28.77
N ARG A 224 -11.61 3.59 -28.08
CA ARG A 224 -12.86 3.26 -27.40
C ARG A 224 -13.11 4.17 -26.19
N VAL A 225 -12.05 4.45 -25.43
CA VAL A 225 -12.11 5.42 -24.31
C VAL A 225 -12.45 6.82 -24.84
N ILE A 226 -11.81 7.26 -25.93
CA ILE A 226 -12.11 8.56 -26.56
C ILE A 226 -13.55 8.60 -27.10
N ALA A 227 -14.05 7.49 -27.65
CA ALA A 227 -15.43 7.36 -28.13
C ALA A 227 -16.47 7.27 -27.00
N GLY A 228 -16.06 7.23 -25.73
CA GLY A 228 -16.97 7.17 -24.58
C GLY A 228 -17.49 5.78 -24.24
N GLU A 229 -16.90 4.71 -24.79
CA GLU A 229 -17.26 3.31 -24.51
C GLU A 229 -16.74 2.79 -23.15
N CYS A 230 -16.58 3.68 -22.17
CA CYS A 230 -15.87 3.40 -20.92
C CYS A 230 -16.52 2.28 -20.08
N VAL A 231 -17.84 2.06 -20.21
CA VAL A 231 -18.55 1.01 -19.45
C VAL A 231 -18.24 -0.38 -20.01
N ALA A 232 -18.38 -0.56 -21.32
CA ALA A 232 -18.12 -1.86 -21.96
C ALA A 232 -16.64 -2.25 -21.84
N THR A 233 -15.71 -1.32 -22.08
CA THR A 233 -14.27 -1.56 -21.92
C THR A 233 -13.92 -1.94 -20.47
N ARG A 234 -14.60 -1.35 -19.48
CA ARG A 234 -14.41 -1.70 -18.07
C ARG A 234 -14.90 -3.11 -17.76
N GLU A 235 -16.09 -3.49 -18.25
CA GLU A 235 -16.61 -4.84 -18.05
C GLU A 235 -15.68 -5.89 -18.66
N GLU A 236 -15.24 -5.68 -19.90
CA GLU A 236 -14.26 -6.55 -20.55
C GLU A 236 -12.93 -6.65 -19.78
N THR A 237 -12.45 -5.53 -19.23
CA THR A 237 -11.22 -5.49 -18.41
C THR A 237 -11.37 -6.31 -17.14
N LEU A 238 -12.50 -6.15 -16.44
CA LEU A 238 -12.77 -6.86 -15.18
C LEU A 238 -13.00 -8.35 -15.41
N ASP A 239 -13.71 -8.71 -16.49
CA ASP A 239 -13.89 -10.10 -16.87
C ASP A 239 -12.55 -10.76 -17.21
N LEU A 240 -11.66 -10.05 -17.90
CA LEU A 240 -10.28 -10.52 -18.13
C LEU A 240 -9.54 -10.69 -16.81
N ALA A 241 -9.59 -9.70 -15.93
CA ALA A 241 -8.93 -9.75 -14.63
C ALA A 241 -9.44 -10.92 -13.77
N GLU A 242 -10.74 -11.19 -13.76
CA GLU A 242 -11.35 -12.31 -13.03
C GLU A 242 -10.91 -13.66 -13.61
N ARG A 243 -10.85 -13.81 -14.94
CA ARG A 243 -10.32 -15.04 -15.56
C ARG A 243 -8.85 -15.30 -15.22
N LEU A 244 -8.01 -14.27 -15.22
CA LEU A 244 -6.60 -14.41 -14.87
C LEU A 244 -6.42 -14.70 -13.37
N LEU A 245 -7.23 -14.07 -12.53
CA LEU A 245 -7.27 -14.33 -11.09
C LEU A 245 -7.66 -15.79 -10.82
N GLU A 246 -8.69 -16.30 -11.48
CA GLU A 246 -9.14 -17.69 -11.31
C GLU A 246 -8.04 -18.67 -11.75
N ARG A 247 -7.40 -18.43 -12.90
CA ARG A 247 -6.26 -19.23 -13.39
C ARG A 247 -5.14 -19.32 -12.34
N LEU A 248 -4.83 -18.20 -11.68
CA LEU A 248 -3.81 -18.17 -10.61
C LEU A 248 -4.31 -18.82 -9.32
N HIS A 249 -5.60 -18.71 -9.00
CA HIS A 249 -6.22 -19.32 -7.83
C HIS A 249 -6.23 -20.85 -7.91
N GLU A 250 -6.56 -21.40 -9.07
CA GLU A 250 -6.56 -22.85 -9.33
C GLU A 250 -5.13 -23.44 -9.37
N THR A 251 -4.12 -22.60 -9.58
CA THR A 251 -2.72 -23.04 -9.57
C THR A 251 -2.16 -23.00 -8.14
N PRO A 252 -1.70 -24.14 -7.58
CA PRO A 252 -1.16 -24.19 -6.23
C PRO A 252 -0.06 -23.15 -6.01
N PRO A 253 -0.11 -22.37 -4.92
CA PRO A 253 0.92 -21.38 -4.63
C PRO A 253 2.26 -22.08 -4.38
N GLY A 254 3.31 -21.59 -5.03
CA GLY A 254 4.68 -22.04 -4.77
C GLY A 254 5.26 -21.44 -3.49
N ALA A 255 6.53 -21.74 -3.23
CA ALA A 255 7.32 -21.01 -2.25
C ALA A 255 7.35 -19.51 -2.59
N ASP A 256 7.40 -18.65 -1.58
CA ASP A 256 7.42 -17.19 -1.77
C ASP A 256 8.79 -16.71 -2.25
N ASN A 257 9.11 -16.98 -3.52
CA ASN A 257 10.41 -16.73 -4.13
C ASN A 257 10.31 -16.32 -5.61
N ALA A 258 11.44 -15.90 -6.17
CA ALA A 258 11.54 -15.42 -7.55
C ALA A 258 11.23 -16.51 -8.61
N GLU A 259 11.34 -17.79 -8.26
CA GLU A 259 10.97 -18.89 -9.17
C GLU A 259 9.45 -19.04 -9.26
N SER A 260 8.74 -18.91 -8.13
CA SER A 260 7.28 -18.92 -8.15
C SER A 260 6.73 -17.72 -8.91
N ASP A 261 7.35 -16.54 -8.75
CA ASP A 261 7.01 -15.35 -9.53
C ASP A 261 7.18 -15.60 -11.05
N ALA A 262 8.24 -16.31 -11.46
CA ALA A 262 8.47 -16.66 -12.86
C ALA A 262 7.46 -17.68 -13.40
N ARG A 263 7.01 -18.63 -12.55
CA ARG A 263 5.93 -19.55 -12.89
C ARG A 263 4.61 -18.82 -13.08
N ASP A 264 4.29 -17.88 -12.20
CA ASP A 264 3.10 -17.03 -12.32
C ASP A 264 3.13 -16.20 -13.60
N ASP A 265 4.29 -15.62 -13.92
CA ASP A 265 4.48 -14.89 -15.18
C ASP A 265 4.24 -15.80 -16.40
N ALA A 266 4.69 -17.06 -16.36
CA ALA A 266 4.49 -18.00 -17.47
C ALA A 266 3.01 -18.40 -17.69
N LEU A 267 2.15 -18.24 -16.69
CA LEU A 267 0.70 -18.51 -16.81
C LEU A 267 -0.07 -17.38 -17.51
N LEU A 268 0.56 -16.22 -17.70
CA LEU A 268 -0.07 -15.02 -18.22
C LEU A 268 0.55 -14.61 -19.56
N THR A 269 -0.28 -14.50 -20.59
CA THR A 269 0.20 -14.12 -21.92
C THR A 269 0.56 -12.63 -21.98
N THR A 270 1.46 -12.29 -22.90
CA THR A 270 1.87 -10.91 -23.22
C THR A 270 0.65 -10.03 -23.50
N GLU A 271 -0.31 -10.54 -24.27
CA GLU A 271 -1.49 -9.80 -24.71
C GLU A 271 -2.52 -9.59 -23.59
N GLU A 272 -2.80 -10.62 -22.79
CA GLU A 272 -3.69 -10.52 -21.63
C GLU A 272 -3.16 -9.50 -20.62
N THR A 273 -1.85 -9.60 -20.29
CA THR A 273 -1.22 -8.68 -19.34
C THR A 273 -1.17 -7.25 -19.85
N ALA A 274 -0.84 -7.03 -21.13
CA ALA A 274 -0.86 -5.70 -21.73
C ALA A 274 -2.25 -5.06 -21.73
N THR A 275 -3.28 -5.84 -22.08
CA THR A 275 -4.68 -5.38 -22.07
C THR A 275 -5.11 -4.99 -20.65
N LEU A 276 -4.76 -5.81 -19.66
CA LEU A 276 -5.13 -5.55 -18.28
C LEU A 276 -4.36 -4.37 -17.66
N VAL A 277 -3.05 -4.23 -17.93
CA VAL A 277 -2.25 -3.08 -17.46
C VAL A 277 -2.87 -1.75 -17.92
N LEU A 278 -3.30 -1.68 -19.19
CA LEU A 278 -3.95 -0.48 -19.72
C LEU A 278 -5.39 -0.30 -19.20
N GLY A 279 -6.15 -1.40 -19.07
CA GLY A 279 -7.50 -1.35 -18.51
C GLY A 279 -7.53 -0.89 -17.05
N LEU A 280 -6.50 -1.18 -16.27
CA LEU A 280 -6.34 -0.72 -14.88
C LEU A 280 -6.03 0.79 -14.75
N GLN A 281 -5.77 1.50 -15.86
CA GLN A 281 -5.66 2.95 -15.84
C GLN A 281 -7.03 3.64 -15.67
N ASP A 282 -8.13 2.93 -15.94
CA ASP A 282 -9.47 3.38 -15.53
C ASP A 282 -9.64 3.25 -14.01
N ARG A 283 -9.89 4.38 -13.34
CA ARG A 283 -10.01 4.44 -11.88
C ARG A 283 -11.08 3.50 -11.34
N VAL A 284 -12.21 3.37 -12.03
CA VAL A 284 -13.32 2.52 -11.56
C VAL A 284 -13.00 1.04 -11.75
N SER A 285 -12.31 0.65 -12.82
CA SER A 285 -11.76 -0.72 -12.99
C SER A 285 -10.80 -1.05 -11.86
N ARG A 286 -9.86 -0.15 -11.56
CA ARG A 286 -8.89 -0.32 -10.46
C ARG A 286 -9.58 -0.42 -9.10
N ASP A 287 -10.54 0.46 -8.80
CA ASP A 287 -11.21 0.47 -7.50
C ASP A 287 -12.03 -0.82 -7.29
N ARG A 288 -12.63 -1.37 -8.35
CA ARG A 288 -13.25 -2.71 -8.30
C ARG A 288 -12.23 -3.83 -8.11
N ALA A 289 -11.07 -3.75 -8.75
CA ALA A 289 -9.98 -4.69 -8.54
C ALA A 289 -9.41 -4.63 -7.11
N ALA A 290 -9.49 -3.46 -6.45
CA ALA A 290 -9.08 -3.29 -5.06
C ALA A 290 -9.98 -4.03 -4.06
N GLU A 291 -11.19 -4.44 -4.46
CA GLU A 291 -12.10 -5.25 -3.63
C GLU A 291 -11.64 -6.71 -3.47
N TRP A 292 -10.59 -7.14 -4.17
CA TRP A 292 -10.01 -8.49 -4.06
C TRP A 292 -8.93 -8.59 -2.97
N MET A 293 -8.98 -7.72 -1.96
CA MET A 293 -8.04 -7.67 -0.85
C MET A 293 -8.30 -8.72 0.23
N GLU A 294 -9.47 -9.34 0.24
CA GLU A 294 -9.89 -10.30 1.25
C GLU A 294 -10.60 -11.53 0.66
N GLY A 295 -10.65 -12.60 1.44
CA GLY A 295 -11.29 -13.85 1.06
C GLY A 295 -10.32 -14.89 0.45
N PRO A 296 -10.86 -15.98 -0.14
CA PRO A 296 -10.05 -17.12 -0.58
C PRO A 296 -9.11 -16.80 -1.75
N ARG A 297 -9.40 -15.74 -2.51
CA ARG A 297 -8.63 -15.34 -3.71
C ARG A 297 -7.55 -14.28 -3.43
N THR A 298 -7.39 -13.81 -2.19
CA THR A 298 -6.42 -12.74 -1.83
C THR A 298 -5.00 -13.04 -2.28
N GLN A 299 -4.52 -14.27 -2.06
CA GLN A 299 -3.16 -14.65 -2.47
C GLN A 299 -2.99 -14.65 -4.00
N ALA A 300 -4.02 -15.08 -4.74
CA ALA A 300 -4.02 -15.04 -6.20
C ALA A 300 -4.05 -13.60 -6.72
N ALA A 301 -4.79 -12.70 -6.06
CA ALA A 301 -4.83 -11.29 -6.40
C ALA A 301 -3.45 -10.64 -6.24
N LEU A 302 -2.77 -10.89 -5.10
CA LEU A 302 -1.40 -10.41 -4.89
C LEU A 302 -0.44 -10.91 -5.98
N ARG A 303 -0.51 -12.20 -6.33
CA ARG A 303 0.30 -12.81 -7.41
C ARG A 303 0.05 -12.15 -8.76
N LEU A 304 -1.23 -11.90 -9.10
CA LEU A 304 -1.61 -11.21 -10.34
C LEU A 304 -1.03 -9.80 -10.39
N TRP A 305 -1.19 -9.01 -9.32
CA TRP A 305 -0.70 -7.63 -9.28
C TRP A 305 0.82 -7.54 -9.35
N ARG A 306 1.54 -8.44 -8.68
CA ARG A 306 3.00 -8.55 -8.81
C ARG A 306 3.40 -8.89 -10.25
N ALA A 307 2.72 -9.84 -10.89
CA ALA A 307 3.01 -10.22 -12.28
C ALA A 307 2.75 -9.05 -13.26
N LEU A 308 1.65 -8.32 -13.11
CA LEU A 308 1.37 -7.14 -13.94
C LEU A 308 2.40 -6.02 -13.74
N ALA A 309 2.83 -5.78 -12.50
CA ALA A 309 3.89 -4.80 -12.22
C ALA A 309 5.20 -5.14 -12.96
N ARG A 310 5.60 -6.42 -12.96
CA ARG A 310 6.78 -6.90 -13.71
C ARG A 310 6.62 -6.80 -15.24
N ARG A 311 5.40 -6.64 -15.75
CA ARG A 311 5.10 -6.51 -17.20
C ARG A 311 5.12 -5.07 -17.70
N CYS A 312 5.28 -4.09 -16.82
CA CYS A 312 5.35 -2.68 -17.16
C CYS A 312 6.79 -2.28 -17.56
N VAL A 313 7.15 -2.56 -18.82
CA VAL A 313 8.48 -2.29 -19.39
C VAL A 313 8.58 -0.88 -19.98
N PRO A 314 9.77 -0.27 -20.09
CA PRO A 314 9.93 1.02 -20.77
C PRO A 314 9.36 1.01 -22.21
N PRO A 315 8.66 2.07 -22.65
CA PRO A 315 8.39 3.35 -21.95
C PRO A 315 7.18 3.34 -20.99
N TYR A 316 6.48 2.22 -20.84
CA TYR A 316 5.25 2.10 -20.03
C TYR A 316 5.49 1.90 -18.53
N THR A 317 6.63 2.31 -17.99
CA THR A 317 6.98 2.07 -16.57
C THR A 317 6.04 2.77 -15.59
N GLU A 318 5.52 3.94 -15.94
CA GLU A 318 4.53 4.68 -15.15
C GLU A 318 3.22 3.90 -14.94
N HIS A 319 2.86 3.04 -15.90
CA HIS A 319 1.64 2.23 -15.83
C HIS A 319 1.72 1.17 -14.72
N ALA A 320 2.91 0.91 -14.18
CA ALA A 320 3.12 0.05 -13.02
C ALA A 320 2.50 0.62 -11.74
N ALA A 321 2.24 1.93 -11.66
CA ALA A 321 1.71 2.56 -10.45
C ALA A 321 0.39 1.91 -10.00
N ALA A 322 -0.52 1.61 -10.92
CA ALA A 322 -1.78 0.93 -10.61
C ALA A 322 -1.61 -0.49 -10.04
N PRO A 323 -0.95 -1.45 -10.73
CA PRO A 323 -0.74 -2.79 -10.19
C PRO A 323 0.14 -2.81 -8.94
N LEU A 324 1.16 -1.95 -8.82
CA LEU A 324 1.98 -1.84 -7.61
C LEU A 324 1.15 -1.34 -6.41
N THR A 325 0.24 -0.39 -6.63
CA THR A 325 -0.67 0.10 -5.59
C THR A 325 -1.63 -1.00 -5.14
N LEU A 326 -2.19 -1.77 -6.08
CA LEU A 326 -3.05 -2.91 -5.77
C LEU A 326 -2.30 -4.02 -5.02
N ALA A 327 -1.07 -4.35 -5.44
CA ALA A 327 -0.21 -5.29 -4.72
C ALA A 327 0.04 -4.82 -3.28
N GLY A 328 0.37 -3.53 -3.10
CA GLY A 328 0.58 -2.94 -1.78
C GLY A 328 -0.68 -2.95 -0.91
N TRP A 329 -1.85 -2.65 -1.49
CA TRP A 329 -3.14 -2.70 -0.81
C TRP A 329 -3.49 -4.12 -0.32
N VAL A 330 -3.33 -5.13 -1.19
CA VAL A 330 -3.60 -6.53 -0.87
C VAL A 330 -2.61 -7.05 0.20
N ALA A 331 -1.32 -6.71 0.07
CA ALA A 331 -0.31 -7.06 1.05
C ALA A 331 -0.62 -6.46 2.42
N TRP A 332 -0.94 -5.15 2.48
CA TRP A 332 -1.32 -4.49 3.73
C TRP A 332 -2.57 -5.12 4.35
N SER A 333 -3.55 -5.45 3.49
CA SER A 333 -4.77 -6.12 3.92
C SER A 333 -4.55 -7.57 4.41
N SER A 334 -3.48 -8.22 3.98
CA SER A 334 -3.14 -9.56 4.44
C SER A 334 -2.24 -9.55 5.68
N GLY A 335 -1.92 -8.37 6.23
CA GLY A 335 -1.00 -8.20 7.37
C GLY A 335 0.48 -8.13 6.96
N GLU A 336 0.79 -8.13 5.66
CA GLU A 336 2.15 -8.09 5.12
C GLU A 336 2.66 -6.65 5.02
N GLN A 337 2.94 -6.01 6.17
CA GLN A 337 3.31 -4.59 6.20
C GLN A 337 4.59 -4.25 5.42
N ALA A 338 5.62 -5.11 5.52
CA ALA A 338 6.90 -4.87 4.84
C ALA A 338 6.69 -4.81 3.32
N GLU A 339 6.00 -5.80 2.77
CA GLU A 339 5.72 -5.85 1.34
C GLU A 339 4.82 -4.69 0.89
N ALA A 340 3.80 -4.34 1.68
CA ALA A 340 2.95 -3.21 1.38
C ALA A 340 3.74 -1.92 1.18
N ARG A 341 4.66 -1.60 2.10
CA ARG A 341 5.50 -0.40 2.02
C ARG A 341 6.43 -0.44 0.80
N VAL A 342 7.02 -1.59 0.49
CA VAL A 342 7.88 -1.73 -0.69
C VAL A 342 7.07 -1.53 -1.98
N ALA A 343 5.92 -2.18 -2.12
CA ALA A 343 5.07 -2.07 -3.29
C ALA A 343 4.55 -0.63 -3.50
N LEU A 344 4.09 0.02 -2.43
CA LEU A 344 3.61 1.41 -2.48
C LEU A 344 4.75 2.41 -2.76
N GLY A 345 5.92 2.22 -2.16
CA GLY A 345 7.11 3.04 -2.46
C GLY A 345 7.56 2.91 -3.92
N ARG A 346 7.47 1.70 -4.48
CA ARG A 346 7.73 1.45 -5.91
C ARG A 346 6.67 2.08 -6.80
N ALA A 347 5.40 2.07 -6.40
CA ALA A 347 4.33 2.76 -7.12
C ALA A 347 4.62 4.27 -7.23
N LEU A 348 5.03 4.90 -6.13
CA LEU A 348 5.38 6.33 -6.08
C LEU A 348 6.68 6.67 -6.80
N THR A 349 7.57 5.68 -6.99
CA THR A 349 8.75 5.84 -7.86
C THR A 349 8.35 5.81 -9.34
N ALA A 350 7.35 5.00 -9.69
CA ALA A 350 6.84 4.91 -11.06
C ALA A 350 5.99 6.13 -11.45
N ASP A 351 5.15 6.61 -10.53
CA ASP A 351 4.35 7.84 -10.66
C ASP A 351 4.25 8.53 -9.29
N PRO A 352 5.02 9.61 -9.05
CA PRO A 352 4.99 10.37 -7.80
C PRO A 352 3.64 10.98 -7.48
N ASP A 353 2.81 11.29 -8.49
CA ASP A 353 1.53 11.97 -8.36
C ASP A 353 0.34 10.98 -8.23
N TYR A 354 0.62 9.67 -8.17
CA TYR A 354 -0.41 8.64 -8.05
C TYR A 354 -1.11 8.67 -6.68
N LEU A 355 -2.16 9.47 -6.58
CA LEU A 355 -2.88 9.78 -5.32
C LEU A 355 -3.24 8.54 -4.49
N PHE A 356 -3.68 7.45 -5.14
CA PHE A 356 -4.06 6.25 -4.40
C PHE A 356 -2.86 5.60 -3.69
N ALA A 357 -1.69 5.58 -4.35
CA ALA A 357 -0.45 5.13 -3.72
C ALA A 357 -0.04 6.07 -2.57
N GLN A 358 -0.15 7.39 -2.76
CA GLN A 358 0.21 8.36 -1.71
C GLN A 358 -0.61 8.15 -0.44
N LEU A 359 -1.93 8.02 -0.58
CA LEU A 359 -2.86 7.83 0.53
C LEU A 359 -2.59 6.52 1.26
N LEU A 360 -2.45 5.41 0.53
CA LEU A 360 -2.15 4.10 1.14
C LEU A 360 -0.77 4.06 1.77
N HIS A 361 0.24 4.66 1.14
CA HIS A 361 1.59 4.73 1.68
C HIS A 361 1.63 5.54 2.97
N HIS A 362 0.94 6.68 3.01
CA HIS A 362 0.80 7.49 4.21
C HIS A 362 0.07 6.72 5.34
N ALA A 363 -1.08 6.10 5.03
CA ALA A 363 -1.85 5.32 5.99
C ALA A 363 -1.05 4.15 6.58
N CYS A 364 -0.30 3.42 5.74
CA CYS A 364 0.54 2.30 6.15
C CYS A 364 1.73 2.73 7.02
N ASN A 365 2.24 3.95 6.82
CA ASN A 365 3.36 4.50 7.59
C ASN A 365 2.94 5.12 8.92
N GLU A 366 1.73 5.70 9.00
CA GLU A 366 1.15 6.17 10.27
C GLU A 366 0.57 5.03 11.11
N GLY A 367 0.58 3.79 10.61
CA GLY A 367 0.13 2.62 11.35
C GLY A 367 -1.39 2.56 11.52
N LEU A 368 -2.14 3.13 10.58
CA LEU A 368 -3.60 2.99 10.55
C LEU A 368 -4.00 1.52 10.41
N ASP A 369 -5.20 1.18 10.88
CA ASP A 369 -5.77 -0.14 10.67
C ASP A 369 -6.38 -0.24 9.26
N PRO A 370 -5.98 -1.20 8.40
CA PRO A 370 -6.58 -1.40 7.10
C PRO A 370 -8.09 -1.73 7.16
N GLU A 371 -8.64 -2.23 8.28
CA GLU A 371 -10.07 -2.57 8.37
C GLU A 371 -10.99 -1.38 8.11
N THR A 372 -10.62 -0.17 8.51
CA THR A 372 -11.43 1.03 8.22
C THR A 372 -11.63 1.23 6.71
N LEU A 373 -10.60 0.96 5.90
CA LEU A 373 -10.71 1.02 4.44
C LEU A 373 -11.46 -0.20 3.88
N ARG A 374 -11.31 -1.39 4.47
CA ARG A 374 -12.04 -2.58 4.02
C ARG A 374 -13.54 -2.42 4.22
N GLU A 375 -13.98 -1.90 5.37
CA GLU A 375 -15.38 -1.60 5.64
C GLU A 375 -15.96 -0.65 4.59
N CYS A 376 -15.23 0.41 4.23
CA CYS A 376 -15.63 1.34 3.19
C CYS A 376 -15.82 0.62 1.83
N LEU A 377 -14.85 -0.18 1.40
CA LEU A 377 -14.92 -0.92 0.14
C LEU A 377 -16.04 -1.99 0.14
N ARG A 378 -16.29 -2.66 1.27
CA ARG A 378 -17.42 -3.60 1.43
C ARG A 378 -18.75 -2.87 1.27
N GLN A 379 -18.90 -1.69 1.88
CA GLN A 379 -20.10 -0.88 1.76
C GLN A 379 -20.32 -0.40 0.32
N GLU A 380 -19.27 0.08 -0.35
CA GLU A 380 -19.37 0.49 -1.76
C GLU A 380 -19.78 -0.68 -2.68
N ARG A 381 -19.23 -1.87 -2.43
CA ARG A 381 -19.62 -3.10 -3.16
C ARG A 381 -21.10 -3.44 -2.94
N ALA A 382 -21.57 -3.39 -1.69
CA ALA A 382 -22.96 -3.68 -1.35
C ALA A 382 -23.93 -2.66 -1.97
N ASP A 383 -23.65 -1.37 -1.82
CA ASP A 383 -24.43 -0.27 -2.41
C ASP A 383 -24.53 -0.41 -3.93
N ARG A 384 -23.43 -0.79 -4.58
CA ARG A 384 -23.40 -1.01 -6.02
C ARG A 384 -24.25 -2.21 -6.43
N ALA A 385 -24.17 -3.33 -5.69
CA ALA A 385 -25.01 -4.51 -5.95
C ALA A 385 -26.50 -4.16 -5.86
N LEU A 386 -26.89 -3.35 -4.86
CA LEU A 386 -28.26 -2.85 -4.72
C LEU A 386 -28.68 -1.98 -5.91
N ARG A 387 -27.82 -1.05 -6.37
CA ARG A 387 -28.12 -0.20 -7.54
C ARG A 387 -28.28 -1.02 -8.83
N LEU A 388 -27.47 -2.06 -9.02
CA LEU A 388 -27.56 -2.95 -10.18
C LEU A 388 -28.85 -3.80 -10.12
N ALA A 389 -29.20 -4.33 -8.95
CA ALA A 389 -30.44 -5.07 -8.76
C ALA A 389 -31.68 -4.20 -9.00
N ALA A 390 -31.68 -2.95 -8.52
CA ALA A 390 -32.77 -1.99 -8.77
C ALA A 390 -32.93 -1.69 -10.25
N ARG A 391 -31.81 -1.43 -10.97
CA ARG A 391 -31.86 -1.20 -12.43
C ARG A 391 -32.39 -2.42 -13.19
N ALA A 392 -32.01 -3.63 -12.79
CA ALA A 392 -32.50 -4.86 -13.40
C ALA A 392 -34.00 -5.12 -13.13
N ALA A 393 -34.50 -4.67 -11.97
CA ALA A 393 -35.92 -4.70 -11.66
C ALA A 393 -36.73 -3.69 -12.49
N ASP A 394 -36.17 -2.50 -12.74
CA ASP A 394 -36.78 -1.46 -13.58
C ASP A 394 -36.78 -1.81 -15.08
N THR A 395 -35.81 -2.61 -15.56
CA THR A 395 -35.79 -3.11 -16.96
C THR A 395 -36.60 -4.38 -17.19
N LYS A 396 -37.26 -4.94 -16.15
CA LYS A 396 -38.16 -6.06 -16.34
C LYS A 396 -39.44 -5.54 -17.03
N PRO A 397 -39.82 -6.04 -18.22
CA PRO A 397 -41.06 -5.60 -18.87
C PRO A 397 -42.25 -5.90 -17.94
N PRO A 398 -43.35 -5.12 -18.01
CA PRO A 398 -44.56 -5.46 -17.28
C PRO A 398 -44.91 -6.90 -17.66
N ALA A 399 -45.10 -7.76 -16.66
CA ALA A 399 -45.59 -9.10 -16.90
C ALA A 399 -46.85 -8.98 -17.77
N GLU A 400 -46.82 -9.61 -18.95
CA GLU A 400 -48.04 -9.79 -19.74
C GLU A 400 -49.09 -10.40 -18.82
N GLU A 401 -50.16 -9.65 -18.55
CA GLU A 401 -51.39 -10.18 -18.02
C GLU A 401 -51.80 -11.31 -18.97
N THR A 402 -51.61 -12.55 -18.53
CA THR A 402 -52.15 -13.70 -19.21
C THR A 402 -53.67 -13.54 -19.23
N ASP A 403 -54.20 -13.40 -20.45
CA ASP A 403 -55.62 -13.29 -20.77
C ASP A 403 -56.38 -14.48 -20.17
N GLY A 404 -56.87 -14.26 -18.94
CA GLY A 404 -57.75 -15.16 -18.21
C GLY A 404 -59.12 -15.14 -18.84
N THR A 405 -59.29 -16.05 -19.81
CA THR A 405 -60.56 -16.50 -20.42
C THR A 405 -61.74 -16.38 -19.46
N ARG A 406 -62.69 -15.48 -19.78
CA ARG A 406 -64.02 -15.36 -19.15
C ARG A 406 -64.86 -16.61 -19.41
N PRO A 407 -65.47 -17.24 -18.40
CA PRO A 407 -66.71 -17.98 -18.59
C PRO A 407 -67.90 -17.03 -18.49
N ALA A 408 -68.88 -17.25 -19.38
CA ALA A 408 -70.10 -16.47 -19.51
C ALA A 408 -71.00 -16.55 -18.27
N ALA A 409 -71.64 -15.42 -17.92
CA ALA A 409 -72.76 -15.36 -16.99
C ALA A 409 -74.09 -15.34 -17.76
N PRO A 410 -75.13 -16.05 -17.30
CA PRO A 410 -76.49 -15.84 -17.78
C PRO A 410 -77.19 -14.72 -17.00
N SER A 411 -78.11 -14.07 -17.70
CA SER A 411 -78.95 -12.96 -17.28
C SER A 411 -80.00 -13.30 -16.23
N GLY A 412 -80.30 -12.36 -15.32
CA GLY A 412 -81.64 -12.24 -14.73
C GLY A 412 -81.74 -11.58 -13.34
N GLY A 413 -82.38 -10.40 -13.26
CA GLY A 413 -83.36 -10.14 -12.20
C GLY A 413 -83.00 -9.25 -10.99
N LYS A 414 -83.14 -7.92 -11.18
CA LYS A 414 -83.76 -6.86 -10.34
C LYS A 414 -83.55 -6.73 -8.80
N ALA A 415 -83.29 -5.45 -8.44
CA ALA A 415 -83.68 -4.68 -7.22
C ALA A 415 -82.95 -5.04 -5.90
N THR A 416 -82.51 -4.13 -5.00
CA THR A 416 -82.96 -2.77 -4.61
C THR A 416 -81.87 -2.08 -3.75
N VAL A 417 -81.87 -0.74 -3.68
CA VAL A 417 -81.00 0.15 -2.88
C VAL A 417 -81.56 0.27 -1.43
N PRO A 418 -80.78 0.56 -0.37
CA PRO A 418 -80.60 1.96 0.09
C PRO A 418 -79.22 2.35 0.69
N ARG A 419 -78.77 3.55 0.28
CA ARG A 419 -78.07 4.64 1.00
C ARG A 419 -77.70 4.49 2.50
N ALA A 420 -76.47 4.88 2.82
CA ALA A 420 -76.01 5.84 3.87
C ALA A 420 -74.46 5.77 3.91
N ARG A 421 -73.62 6.76 4.26
CA ARG A 421 -73.68 8.20 4.52
C ARG A 421 -72.21 8.68 4.52
N ARG A 422 -71.96 9.89 3.99
CA ARG A 422 -70.68 10.61 4.06
C ARG A 422 -70.24 10.90 5.49
N ARG A 423 -68.92 10.98 5.72
CA ARG A 423 -68.29 12.12 6.42
C ARG A 423 -66.96 12.49 5.76
N ARG A 424 -66.93 13.71 5.22
CA ARG A 424 -65.72 14.52 4.99
C ARG A 424 -65.50 15.35 6.25
N SER A 425 -64.25 15.57 6.62
CA SER A 425 -63.82 16.84 7.21
C SER A 425 -62.53 17.26 6.51
N ALA A 426 -62.58 18.45 5.92
CA ALA A 426 -61.47 19.24 5.42
C ALA A 426 -61.13 20.30 6.48
N ASP A 427 -59.90 20.80 6.46
CA ASP A 427 -59.43 22.15 6.83
C ASP A 427 -57.90 22.09 6.59
N ASP A 428 -57.36 22.56 5.45
CA ASP A 428 -57.11 23.95 5.00
C ASP A 428 -56.18 24.75 5.92
N ALA A 429 -54.98 25.09 5.39
CA ALA A 429 -54.23 26.34 5.64
C ALA A 429 -52.80 26.29 5.05
N THR A 430 -52.67 26.85 3.85
CA THR A 430 -51.79 27.99 3.48
C THR A 430 -50.34 28.08 4.03
N ARG A 431 -49.40 28.09 3.07
CA ARG A 431 -47.99 28.55 3.10
C ARG A 431 -47.84 29.99 3.65
N PRO A 432 -46.64 30.44 4.13
CA PRO A 432 -45.66 31.03 3.20
C PRO A 432 -44.16 30.81 3.55
N LYS A 433 -43.32 30.99 2.52
CA LYS A 433 -41.85 31.18 2.58
C LYS A 433 -41.49 32.41 3.43
N ARG A 434 -40.36 32.35 4.15
CA ARG A 434 -39.53 33.54 4.45
C ARG A 434 -38.06 33.28 4.14
N THR A 435 -37.54 34.20 3.33
CA THR A 435 -36.17 34.51 3.01
C THR A 435 -35.59 35.51 4.03
N THR A 436 -34.32 35.36 4.39
CA THR A 436 -33.32 36.40 4.78
C THR A 436 -31.98 35.66 4.91
N GLY A 437 -30.81 36.04 4.36
CA GLY A 437 -30.37 37.30 3.78
C GLY A 437 -29.15 37.83 4.56
N GLY A 438 -27.97 37.83 3.93
CA GLY A 438 -26.74 38.59 4.31
C GLY A 438 -26.03 38.16 5.61
N ALA A 439 -24.72 38.35 5.82
CA ALA A 439 -23.67 39.10 5.12
C ALA A 439 -22.30 38.59 5.61
N SER A 440 -21.35 38.26 4.73
CA SER A 440 -20.14 39.03 4.39
C SER A 440 -19.31 39.63 5.53
N THR A 441 -18.07 39.14 5.70
CA THR A 441 -16.80 39.85 5.98
C THR A 441 -15.70 38.83 5.66
N GLY A 442 -14.77 39.02 4.71
CA GLY A 442 -13.87 40.15 4.54
C GLY A 442 -12.45 39.67 4.89
N GLY A 443 -11.64 39.36 3.88
CA GLY A 443 -10.24 38.94 4.05
C GLY A 443 -9.32 40.08 4.51
N PRO A 444 -8.00 39.81 4.58
CA PRO A 444 -7.12 40.64 3.75
C PRO A 444 -5.99 39.87 3.04
N ALA A 445 -5.51 40.55 1.98
CA ALA A 445 -4.34 40.32 1.13
C ALA A 445 -3.06 39.90 1.91
N GLY A 446 -2.11 39.12 1.38
CA GLY A 446 -1.55 39.10 0.04
C GLY A 446 -0.15 39.72 0.07
N LYS A 447 0.91 38.93 -0.22
CA LYS A 447 2.30 39.36 -0.52
C LYS A 447 3.14 38.14 -1.01
N PRO A 448 4.27 38.34 -1.73
CA PRO A 448 4.36 37.94 -3.12
C PRO A 448 5.45 36.89 -3.43
N ALA A 449 5.28 36.21 -4.56
CA ALA A 449 6.23 35.26 -5.15
C ALA A 449 7.49 35.95 -5.74
N PRO A 450 8.67 35.32 -5.70
CA PRO A 450 9.91 35.91 -6.22
C PRO A 450 10.03 35.79 -7.74
N ARG A 451 10.41 36.91 -8.36
CA ARG A 451 10.78 37.05 -9.78
C ARG A 451 12.10 36.32 -10.07
N ARG A 452 12.09 35.40 -11.04
CA ARG A 452 13.28 34.89 -11.74
C ARG A 452 13.92 36.01 -12.57
N GLN A 453 15.23 36.22 -12.39
CA GLN A 453 16.06 36.99 -13.31
C GLN A 453 16.57 36.09 -14.47
N PRO A 454 16.79 36.64 -15.66
CA PRO A 454 17.30 35.89 -16.81
C PRO A 454 18.82 35.66 -16.72
N ALA A 455 19.23 34.42 -17.00
CA ALA A 455 20.63 34.03 -17.13
C ALA A 455 21.30 34.73 -18.32
N ARG A 456 22.44 35.38 -18.06
CA ARG A 456 23.37 35.85 -19.09
C ARG A 456 24.07 34.65 -19.72
N ARG A 457 23.96 34.52 -21.05
CA ARG A 457 24.86 33.73 -21.89
C ARG A 457 26.27 34.32 -21.82
N THR A 458 27.25 33.51 -21.43
CA THR A 458 28.65 33.72 -21.78
C THR A 458 29.14 32.52 -22.59
N THR A 459 29.30 32.76 -23.88
CA THR A 459 30.05 31.94 -24.84
C THR A 459 31.56 32.14 -24.63
N ARG A 460 32.31 31.05 -24.44
CA ARG A 460 33.76 30.93 -24.76
C ARG A 460 34.10 29.43 -24.76
N GLU A 461 34.12 28.77 -25.91
CA GLU A 461 35.29 28.55 -26.79
C GLU A 461 36.58 28.07 -26.10
N ARG A 462 36.93 26.82 -26.44
CA ARG A 462 38.27 26.27 -26.76
C ARG A 462 39.41 26.53 -25.76
N ARG A 463 39.83 25.49 -25.07
CA ARG A 463 41.06 24.74 -25.40
C ARG A 463 41.11 23.39 -24.71
#